data_AF-A0A6N0HUE3-F1
#
_entry.id   AF-A0A6N0HUE3-F1
#
_cell.length_a   1.000
_cell.length_b   1.000
_cell.length_c   1.000
_cell.angle_alpha   90.00
_cell.angle_beta   90.00
_cell.angle_gamma   90.00
#
_symmetry.space_group_name_H-M   'P 1'
#
loop_
_entity.id
_entity.type
_entity.pdbx_description
1 polymer ?
#
loop_
_entity_poly.entity_id
_entity_poly.type
_entity_poly.pdbx_seq_one_letter_code
_entity_poly.pdbx_strand_id
1 'polypeptide(L)'
;MSLNRSRAVVVLITAVVSLLLSACTPMKYGVPEERWNRMGEVERAATIEAYEERQRIARERREAELARAEALRHKKAQRIERIHHGDIWYHGALIRVTIRKGKVKIGKEFRQYRPVSFLIADRETKAMNLHRAGKGKRDYNQIWFSYRNNQLIADVGRGGRNARNGHVFYYEPAWSRAKHYRDVQFGTKSNIKSDGMVVSVEVMPRQHR
;
A
#
# COMPACT_ATOMS: atom_id res chain seq x y z
N MET A 1 49.71 12.41 -2.50
CA MET A 1 48.74 12.96 -1.54
C MET A 1 47.49 12.09 -1.30
N SER A 2 47.45 10.78 -1.64
CA SER A 2 46.26 9.94 -1.42
C SER A 2 46.27 9.13 -0.11
N LEU A 3 47.44 8.83 0.49
CA LEU A 3 47.53 8.02 1.71
C LEU A 3 46.93 8.68 2.97
N ASN A 4 46.94 10.01 3.08
CA ASN A 4 46.41 10.73 4.25
C ASN A 4 44.88 10.73 4.32
N ARG A 5 44.19 10.66 3.17
CA ARG A 5 42.72 10.63 3.13
C ARG A 5 42.17 9.29 3.61
N SER A 6 42.80 8.17 3.23
CA SER A 6 42.37 6.84 3.66
C SER A 6 42.57 6.60 5.16
N ARG A 7 43.66 7.12 5.75
CA ARG A 7 43.91 7.05 7.20
C ARG A 7 42.90 7.89 8.00
N ALA A 8 42.57 9.09 7.52
CA ALA A 8 41.56 9.94 8.17
C ALA A 8 40.16 9.30 8.14
N VAL A 9 39.79 8.64 7.03
CA VAL A 9 38.51 7.93 6.91
C VAL A 9 38.45 6.72 7.85
N VAL A 10 39.54 5.94 7.96
CA VAL A 10 39.60 4.81 8.89
C VAL A 10 39.49 5.28 10.34
N VAL A 11 40.22 6.33 10.73
CA VAL A 11 40.13 6.91 12.09
C VAL A 11 38.71 7.42 12.39
N LEU A 12 38.07 8.08 11.43
CA LEU A 12 36.69 8.57 11.59
C LEU A 12 35.69 7.41 11.73
N ILE A 13 35.81 6.36 10.92
CA ILE A 13 34.95 5.17 11.00
C ILE A 13 35.13 4.48 12.36
N THR A 14 36.38 4.29 12.82
CA THR A 14 36.66 3.69 14.12
C THR A 14 36.11 4.54 15.26
N ALA A 15 36.24 5.87 15.20
CA ALA A 15 35.70 6.78 16.20
C ALA A 15 34.15 6.73 16.25
N VAL A 16 33.49 6.69 15.09
CA VAL A 16 32.03 6.58 15.00
C VAL A 16 31.53 5.22 15.49
N VAL A 17 32.23 4.13 15.15
CA VAL A 17 31.89 2.78 15.65
C VAL A 17 32.06 2.69 17.16
N SER A 18 33.13 3.26 17.72
CA SER A 18 33.33 3.33 19.18
C SER A 18 32.23 4.15 19.87
N LEU A 19 31.79 5.28 19.28
CA LEU A 19 30.68 6.08 19.80
C LEU A 19 29.34 5.34 19.77
N LEU A 20 29.09 4.54 18.72
CA LEU A 20 27.86 3.75 18.58
C LEU A 20 27.80 2.57 19.56
N LEU A 21 28.95 1.98 19.91
CA LEU A 21 29.01 0.89 20.90
C LEU A 21 28.75 1.38 22.33
N SER A 22 29.10 2.63 22.65
CA SER A 22 28.85 3.25 23.97
C SER A 22 27.40 3.68 24.20
N ALA A 23 26.55 3.70 23.16
CA ALA A 23 25.16 4.17 23.24
C ALA A 23 24.15 3.07 23.64
N CYS A 24 24.59 1.82 23.74
CA CYS A 24 23.74 0.69 24.16
C CYS A 24 23.81 0.52 25.69
N THR A 25 23.29 1.48 26.45
CA THR A 25 23.20 1.30 27.91
C THR A 25 22.14 0.23 28.22
N PRO A 26 22.48 -0.85 28.94
CA PRO A 26 21.51 -1.87 29.30
C PRO A 26 20.45 -1.29 30.24
N MET A 27 19.18 -1.61 29.97
CA MET A 27 18.01 -1.10 30.69
C MET A 27 17.31 -2.23 31.43
N LYS A 28 16.96 -2.02 32.70
CA LYS A 28 16.11 -2.92 33.51
C LYS A 28 14.82 -2.17 33.89
N TYR A 29 13.66 -2.73 33.55
CA TYR A 29 12.34 -2.13 33.83
C TYR A 29 12.22 -0.65 33.42
N GLY A 30 12.89 -0.26 32.32
CA GLY A 30 12.86 1.10 31.80
C GLY A 30 13.81 2.09 32.49
N VAL A 31 14.72 1.63 33.36
CA VAL A 31 15.82 2.46 33.91
C VAL A 31 17.20 1.89 33.54
N PRO A 32 18.25 2.72 33.43
CA PRO A 32 19.61 2.24 33.20
C PRO A 32 20.08 1.28 34.30
N GLU A 33 20.80 0.23 33.93
CA GLU A 33 21.22 -0.81 34.85
C GLU A 33 22.09 -0.29 36.01
N GLU A 34 22.95 0.70 35.77
CA GLU A 34 23.72 1.34 36.84
C GLU A 34 22.83 2.01 37.88
N ARG A 35 21.74 2.66 37.44
CA ARG A 35 20.74 3.24 38.35
C ARG A 35 20.00 2.14 39.09
N TRP A 36 19.57 1.10 38.39
CA TRP A 36 18.92 -0.07 38.98
C TRP A 36 19.74 -0.69 40.11
N ASN A 37 21.05 -0.83 39.91
CA ASN A 37 21.96 -1.41 40.90
C ASN A 37 22.11 -0.53 42.15
N ARG A 38 21.96 0.79 42.02
CA ARG A 38 21.99 1.74 43.14
C ARG A 38 20.66 1.90 43.90
N MET A 39 19.55 1.41 43.33
CA MET A 39 18.23 1.49 43.96
C MET A 39 18.06 0.46 45.09
N GLY A 40 17.45 0.88 46.19
CA GLY A 40 17.04 -0.01 47.29
C GLY A 40 15.86 -0.91 46.91
N GLU A 41 15.53 -1.89 47.75
CA GLU A 41 14.46 -2.87 47.46
C GLU A 41 13.09 -2.22 47.25
N VAL A 42 12.71 -1.27 48.09
CA VAL A 42 11.44 -0.54 47.99
C VAL A 42 11.35 0.24 46.67
N GLU A 43 12.43 0.93 46.27
CA GLU A 43 12.48 1.69 45.03
C GLU A 43 12.43 0.78 43.79
N ARG A 44 13.09 -0.38 43.86
CA ARG A 44 13.04 -1.39 42.78
C ARG A 44 11.64 -1.95 42.62
N ALA A 45 10.96 -2.28 43.72
CA ALA A 45 9.58 -2.79 43.70
C ALA A 45 8.62 -1.77 43.04
N ALA A 46 8.66 -0.51 43.47
CA ALA A 46 7.85 0.56 42.87
C ALA A 46 8.16 0.79 41.38
N THR A 47 9.43 0.62 40.98
CA THR A 47 9.85 0.76 39.57
C THR A 47 9.33 -0.38 38.70
N ILE A 48 9.37 -1.61 39.19
CA ILE A 48 8.81 -2.79 38.51
C ILE A 48 7.32 -2.58 38.32
N GLU A 49 6.59 -2.26 39.38
CA GLU A 49 5.14 -2.05 39.34
C GLU A 49 4.76 -0.97 38.32
N ALA A 50 5.42 0.19 38.38
CA ALA A 50 5.16 1.28 37.44
C ALA A 50 5.51 0.90 35.98
N TYR A 51 6.52 0.05 35.78
CA TYR A 51 6.87 -0.46 34.45
C TYR A 51 5.83 -1.45 33.93
N GLU A 52 5.42 -2.41 34.75
CA GLU A 52 4.41 -3.41 34.40
C GLU A 52 3.07 -2.76 34.08
N GLU A 53 2.68 -1.74 34.85
CA GLU A 53 1.48 -0.94 34.61
C GLU A 53 1.53 -0.27 33.24
N ARG A 54 2.64 0.41 32.91
CA ARG A 54 2.84 1.03 31.60
C ARG A 54 2.78 -0.01 30.47
N GLN A 55 3.36 -1.19 30.69
CA GLN A 55 3.31 -2.26 29.70
C GLN A 55 1.89 -2.81 29.53
N ARG A 56 1.12 -2.96 30.61
CA ARG A 56 -0.28 -3.39 30.56
C ARG A 56 -1.14 -2.41 29.78
N ILE A 57 -1.08 -1.13 30.12
CA ILE A 57 -1.78 -0.05 29.40
C ILE A 57 -1.37 -0.02 27.93
N ALA A 58 -0.07 -0.17 27.62
CA ALA A 58 0.41 -0.19 26.25
C ALA A 58 -0.09 -1.42 25.46
N ARG A 59 -0.20 -2.59 26.10
CA ARG A 59 -0.78 -3.79 25.49
C ARG A 59 -2.27 -3.61 25.21
N GLU A 60 -3.05 -3.19 26.20
CA GLU A 60 -4.49 -2.94 26.07
C GLU A 60 -4.79 -1.92 24.96
N ARG A 61 -4.00 -0.84 24.87
CA ARG A 61 -4.14 0.16 23.78
C ARG A 61 -3.89 -0.46 22.41
N ARG A 62 -2.84 -1.27 22.26
CA ARG A 62 -2.54 -1.95 20.99
C ARG A 62 -3.63 -2.94 20.61
N GLU A 63 -4.14 -3.71 21.56
CA GLU A 63 -5.24 -4.66 21.32
C GLU A 63 -6.52 -3.94 20.91
N ALA A 64 -6.89 -2.87 21.61
CA ALA A 64 -8.04 -2.04 21.25
C ALA A 64 -7.89 -1.39 19.87
N GLU A 65 -6.68 -0.93 19.51
CA GLU A 65 -6.40 -0.38 18.18
C GLU A 65 -6.53 -1.44 17.08
N LEU A 66 -5.99 -2.65 17.31
CA LEU A 66 -6.11 -3.78 16.38
C LEU A 66 -7.57 -4.18 16.18
N ALA A 67 -8.34 -4.32 17.27
CA ALA A 67 -9.76 -4.66 17.21
C ALA A 67 -10.58 -3.60 16.43
N ARG A 68 -10.30 -2.30 16.67
CA ARG A 68 -10.92 -1.21 15.92
C ARG A 68 -10.56 -1.24 14.43
N ALA A 69 -9.29 -1.50 14.12
CA ALA A 69 -8.82 -1.60 12.73
C ALA A 69 -9.46 -2.78 12.00
N GLU A 70 -9.61 -3.92 12.67
CA GLU A 70 -10.28 -5.10 12.14
C GLU A 70 -11.78 -4.86 11.91
N ALA A 71 -12.49 -4.32 12.90
CA ALA A 71 -13.90 -3.95 12.76
C ALA A 71 -14.14 -2.97 11.60
N LEU A 72 -13.25 -1.98 11.42
CA LEU A 72 -13.32 -1.06 10.29
C LEU A 72 -13.09 -1.77 8.94
N ARG A 73 -12.15 -2.72 8.89
CA ARG A 73 -11.89 -3.54 7.68
C ARG A 73 -13.10 -4.40 7.33
N HIS A 74 -13.72 -5.05 8.30
CA HIS A 74 -14.94 -5.85 8.08
C HIS A 74 -16.09 -4.97 7.58
N LYS A 75 -16.36 -3.85 8.23
CA LYS A 75 -17.42 -2.91 7.80
C LYS A 75 -17.18 -2.40 6.37
N LYS A 76 -15.92 -2.10 6.03
CA LYS A 76 -15.54 -1.69 4.67
C LYS A 76 -15.78 -2.82 3.66
N ALA A 77 -15.37 -4.05 3.98
CA ALA A 77 -15.53 -5.21 3.11
C ALA A 77 -17.01 -5.53 2.85
N GLN A 78 -17.83 -5.57 3.90
CA GLN A 78 -19.28 -5.78 3.79
C GLN A 78 -19.95 -4.73 2.90
N ARG A 79 -19.55 -3.46 3.03
CA ARG A 79 -20.09 -2.40 2.17
C ARG A 79 -19.74 -2.61 0.70
N ILE A 80 -18.48 -2.96 0.41
CA ILE A 80 -18.01 -3.23 -0.96
C ILE A 80 -18.77 -4.41 -1.56
N GLU A 81 -18.93 -5.49 -0.80
CA GLU A 81 -19.68 -6.68 -1.20
C GLU A 81 -21.14 -6.35 -1.54
N ARG A 82 -21.82 -5.59 -0.67
CA ARG A 82 -23.19 -5.11 -0.92
C ARG A 82 -23.33 -4.25 -2.18
N ILE A 83 -22.29 -3.49 -2.56
CA ILE A 83 -22.29 -2.78 -3.84
C ILE A 83 -22.18 -3.76 -5.01
N HIS A 84 -21.28 -4.75 -4.92
CA HIS A 84 -21.14 -5.78 -5.96
C HIS A 84 -22.41 -6.61 -6.13
N HIS A 85 -23.15 -6.88 -5.04
CA HIS A 85 -24.42 -7.60 -5.07
C HIS A 85 -25.63 -6.76 -5.52
N GLY A 86 -25.48 -5.44 -5.61
CA GLY A 86 -26.54 -4.51 -5.99
C GLY A 86 -27.43 -4.04 -4.82
N ASP A 87 -27.16 -4.45 -3.58
CA ASP A 87 -27.94 -4.07 -2.39
C ASP A 87 -27.75 -2.59 -2.01
N ILE A 88 -26.61 -2.02 -2.39
CA ILE A 88 -26.32 -0.58 -2.29
C ILE A 88 -26.09 -0.08 -3.70
N TRP A 89 -26.86 0.92 -4.10
CA TRP A 89 -26.69 1.55 -5.40
C TRP A 89 -26.80 3.07 -5.32
N TYR A 90 -25.93 3.71 -6.09
CA TYR A 90 -25.95 5.11 -6.48
C TYR A 90 -25.17 5.22 -7.79
N HIS A 91 -25.34 6.32 -8.53
CA HIS A 91 -24.56 6.54 -9.74
C HIS A 91 -23.06 6.56 -9.41
N GLY A 92 -22.28 5.70 -10.08
CA GLY A 92 -20.85 5.52 -9.76
C GLY A 92 -20.58 4.64 -8.54
N ALA A 93 -21.56 3.93 -7.97
CA ALA A 93 -21.27 2.95 -6.91
C ALA A 93 -20.36 1.82 -7.43
N LEU A 94 -20.55 1.41 -8.68
CA LEU A 94 -19.83 0.33 -9.33
C LEU A 94 -19.44 0.75 -10.74
N ILE A 95 -18.18 0.53 -11.09
CA ILE A 95 -17.69 0.77 -12.46
C ILE A 95 -17.09 -0.51 -13.04
N ARG A 96 -17.21 -0.67 -14.36
CA ARG A 96 -16.45 -1.64 -15.14
C ARG A 96 -15.23 -0.95 -15.73
N VAL A 97 -14.08 -1.56 -15.53
CA VAL A 97 -12.81 -1.15 -16.13
C VAL A 97 -12.39 -2.22 -17.11
N THR A 98 -12.12 -1.82 -18.35
CA THR A 98 -11.62 -2.72 -19.40
C THR A 98 -10.31 -2.20 -19.94
N ILE A 99 -9.30 -3.05 -19.98
CA ILE A 99 -7.95 -2.75 -20.47
C ILE A 99 -7.69 -3.63 -21.68
N ARG A 100 -7.42 -3.02 -22.83
CA ARG A 100 -7.27 -3.70 -24.11
C ARG A 100 -6.28 -3.00 -25.01
N LYS A 101 -5.82 -3.71 -26.04
CA LYS A 101 -4.87 -3.23 -27.07
C LYS A 101 -3.50 -2.80 -26.51
N GLY A 102 -2.55 -2.60 -27.40
CA GLY A 102 -1.21 -2.17 -27.03
C GLY A 102 -0.37 -3.27 -26.41
N LYS A 103 0.73 -2.84 -25.80
CA LYS A 103 1.73 -3.69 -25.15
C LYS A 103 2.01 -3.17 -23.74
N VAL A 104 2.43 -4.06 -22.87
CA VAL A 104 2.93 -3.72 -21.54
C VAL A 104 4.30 -4.35 -21.34
N LYS A 105 5.15 -3.67 -20.57
CA LYS A 105 6.44 -4.23 -20.20
C LYS A 105 6.23 -5.40 -19.23
N ILE A 106 6.60 -6.61 -19.66
CA ILE A 106 6.59 -7.83 -18.84
C ILE A 106 8.01 -8.36 -18.84
N GLY A 107 8.62 -8.44 -17.65
CA GLY A 107 10.07 -8.60 -17.53
C GLY A 107 10.80 -7.41 -18.18
N LYS A 108 11.64 -7.68 -19.18
CA LYS A 108 12.45 -6.66 -19.86
C LYS A 108 11.84 -6.13 -21.16
N GLU A 109 10.82 -6.78 -21.71
CA GLU A 109 10.32 -6.49 -23.06
C GLU A 109 8.86 -6.02 -23.06
N PHE A 110 8.49 -5.23 -24.07
CA PHE A 110 7.09 -4.90 -24.35
C PHE A 110 6.39 -6.09 -25.01
N ARG A 111 5.36 -6.59 -24.35
CA ARG A 111 4.59 -7.75 -24.79
C ARG A 111 3.12 -7.41 -24.92
N GLN A 112 2.46 -8.02 -25.89
CA GLN A 112 1.00 -8.03 -25.93
C GLN A 112 0.46 -8.81 -24.74
N TYR A 113 -0.64 -8.32 -24.19
CA TYR A 113 -1.33 -8.93 -23.06
C TYR A 113 -2.75 -9.33 -23.46
N ARG A 114 -3.34 -10.26 -22.71
CA ARG A 114 -4.74 -10.65 -22.87
C ARG A 114 -5.62 -9.53 -22.33
N PRO A 115 -6.63 -9.05 -23.08
CA PRO A 115 -7.56 -8.05 -22.58
C PRO A 115 -8.16 -8.47 -21.23
N VAL A 116 -8.33 -7.52 -20.32
CA VAL A 116 -8.95 -7.77 -19.01
C VAL A 116 -10.11 -6.83 -18.82
N SER A 117 -11.18 -7.33 -18.22
CA SER A 117 -12.33 -6.54 -17.78
C SER A 117 -12.68 -6.95 -16.36
N PHE A 118 -12.94 -5.96 -15.50
CA PHE A 118 -13.27 -6.21 -14.10
C PHE A 118 -14.17 -5.11 -13.54
N LEU A 119 -14.93 -5.48 -12.52
CA LEU A 119 -15.73 -4.55 -11.73
C LEU A 119 -14.93 -4.07 -10.52
N ILE A 120 -15.09 -2.80 -10.17
CA ILE A 120 -14.53 -2.19 -8.96
C ILE A 120 -15.56 -1.24 -8.35
N ALA A 121 -15.86 -1.45 -7.07
CA ALA A 121 -16.81 -0.67 -6.29
C ALA A 121 -16.17 0.59 -5.70
N ASP A 122 -16.99 1.58 -5.37
CA ASP A 122 -16.50 2.77 -4.67
C ASP A 122 -15.84 2.41 -3.32
N ARG A 123 -14.67 3.01 -3.11
CA ARG A 123 -13.71 2.76 -2.02
C ARG A 123 -13.01 1.40 -2.06
N GLU A 124 -13.15 0.64 -3.14
CA GLU A 124 -12.41 -0.60 -3.37
C GLU A 124 -11.01 -0.32 -3.93
N THR A 125 -10.07 -1.20 -3.56
CA THR A 125 -8.77 -1.31 -4.21
C THR A 125 -8.63 -2.74 -4.73
N LYS A 126 -8.26 -2.91 -6.00
CA LYS A 126 -8.23 -4.20 -6.67
C LYS A 126 -6.96 -4.40 -7.48
N ALA A 127 -6.36 -5.59 -7.40
CA ALA A 127 -5.20 -5.96 -8.20
C ALA A 127 -5.65 -6.70 -9.47
N MET A 128 -5.03 -6.38 -10.60
CA MET A 128 -5.29 -7.01 -11.87
C MET A 128 -3.99 -7.42 -12.55
N ASN A 129 -3.95 -8.64 -13.06
CA ASN A 129 -2.80 -9.20 -13.74
C ASN A 129 -2.99 -9.07 -15.26
N LEU A 130 -2.08 -8.36 -15.91
CA LEU A 130 -1.99 -8.32 -17.37
C LEU A 130 -1.13 -9.47 -17.85
N HIS A 131 -1.77 -10.62 -18.10
CA HIS A 131 -1.10 -11.83 -18.58
C HIS A 131 -0.65 -11.67 -20.03
N ARG A 132 0.55 -12.14 -20.35
CA ARG A 132 1.04 -12.18 -21.73
C ARG A 132 0.09 -12.98 -22.64
N ALA A 133 -0.16 -12.46 -23.83
CA ALA A 133 -0.92 -13.16 -24.87
C ALA A 133 -0.18 -14.44 -25.32
N GLY A 134 -0.90 -15.56 -25.47
CA GLY A 134 -0.32 -16.83 -25.95
C GLY A 134 0.61 -17.58 -25.00
N LYS A 135 0.77 -17.17 -23.73
CA LYS A 135 1.57 -17.88 -22.70
C LYS A 135 0.75 -18.25 -21.47
N GLY A 136 1.29 -19.11 -20.60
CA GLY A 136 0.63 -19.57 -19.37
C GLY A 136 0.46 -18.47 -18.30
N LYS A 137 -0.30 -18.77 -17.23
CA LYS A 137 -0.72 -17.81 -16.20
C LYS A 137 0.43 -17.18 -15.38
N ARG A 138 1.65 -17.70 -15.45
CA ARG A 138 2.80 -17.21 -14.67
C ARG A 138 3.48 -15.96 -15.25
N ASP A 139 3.22 -15.63 -16.52
CA ASP A 139 3.86 -14.50 -17.21
C ASP A 139 2.90 -13.30 -17.25
N TYR A 140 3.05 -12.36 -16.31
CA TYR A 140 2.18 -11.19 -16.16
C TYR A 140 2.89 -9.99 -15.53
N ASN A 141 2.30 -8.82 -15.70
CA ASN A 141 2.58 -7.64 -14.87
C ASN A 141 1.31 -7.24 -14.10
N GLN A 142 1.43 -6.91 -12.81
CA GLN A 142 0.28 -6.60 -11.95
C GLN A 142 0.10 -5.10 -11.79
N ILE A 143 -1.13 -4.64 -12.01
CA ILE A 143 -1.54 -3.25 -11.77
C ILE A 143 -2.56 -3.24 -10.64
N TRP A 144 -2.39 -2.36 -9.67
CA TRP A 144 -3.44 -2.08 -8.70
C TRP A 144 -4.25 -0.85 -9.10
N PHE A 145 -5.56 -0.95 -8.87
CA PHE A 145 -6.53 0.11 -9.09
C PHE A 145 -7.17 0.48 -7.76
N SER A 146 -7.45 1.77 -7.55
CA SER A 146 -8.28 2.26 -6.46
C SER A 146 -9.38 3.12 -7.04
N TYR A 147 -10.63 2.84 -6.69
CA TYR A 147 -11.76 3.68 -7.07
C TYR A 147 -12.30 4.37 -5.83
N ARG A 148 -12.25 5.70 -5.81
CA ARG A 148 -12.74 6.52 -4.69
C ARG A 148 -12.97 7.95 -5.15
N ASN A 149 -13.90 8.65 -4.52
CA ASN A 149 -14.16 10.07 -4.79
C ASN A 149 -14.40 10.33 -6.30
N ASN A 150 -15.11 9.42 -6.97
CA ASN A 150 -15.36 9.48 -8.42
C ASN A 150 -14.06 9.57 -9.27
N GLN A 151 -12.98 8.97 -8.78
CA GLN A 151 -11.70 8.87 -9.48
C GLN A 151 -11.26 7.42 -9.52
N LEU A 152 -10.96 6.92 -10.71
CA LEU A 152 -10.23 5.67 -10.87
C LEU A 152 -8.74 6.00 -10.90
N ILE A 153 -7.98 5.45 -9.96
CA ILE A 153 -6.54 5.66 -9.87
C ILE A 153 -5.86 4.33 -10.17
N ALA A 154 -5.08 4.29 -11.25
CA ALA A 154 -4.36 3.13 -11.71
C ALA A 154 -2.87 3.20 -11.33
N ASP A 155 -2.26 2.03 -11.16
CA ASP A 155 -0.90 1.84 -10.65
C ASP A 155 -0.68 2.44 -9.24
N VAL A 156 -1.64 2.17 -8.35
CA VAL A 156 -1.42 2.40 -6.91
C VAL A 156 -0.57 1.28 -6.32
N GLY A 157 -0.05 1.45 -5.11
CA GLY A 157 0.51 0.36 -4.33
C GLY A 157 -0.57 -0.53 -3.72
N ARG A 158 -0.19 -1.73 -3.26
CA ARG A 158 -1.08 -2.64 -2.51
C ARG A 158 -1.86 -1.89 -1.42
N GLY A 159 -3.18 -2.04 -1.44
CA GLY A 159 -4.11 -1.38 -0.51
C GLY A 159 -4.41 0.09 -0.82
N GLY A 160 -3.94 0.63 -1.96
CA GLY A 160 -4.16 2.02 -2.36
C GLY A 160 -3.03 2.96 -1.93
N ARG A 161 -1.90 2.41 -1.46
CA ARG A 161 -0.71 3.18 -1.09
C ARG A 161 -0.18 3.96 -2.29
N ASN A 162 0.58 5.02 -2.05
CA ASN A 162 1.24 5.81 -3.11
C ASN A 162 0.30 6.33 -4.22
N ALA A 163 -0.99 6.53 -3.92
CA ALA A 163 -1.96 6.93 -4.94
C ALA A 163 -1.63 8.26 -5.64
N ARG A 164 -0.85 9.14 -5.01
CA ARG A 164 -0.31 10.37 -5.61
C ARG A 164 0.58 10.14 -6.84
N ASN A 165 1.13 8.93 -6.99
CA ASN A 165 1.97 8.56 -8.13
C ASN A 165 1.17 7.83 -9.23
N GLY A 166 -0.09 7.46 -8.94
CA GLY A 166 -0.93 6.72 -9.86
C GLY A 166 -1.47 7.60 -10.98
N HIS A 167 -1.87 6.98 -12.09
CA HIS A 167 -2.56 7.67 -13.17
C HIS A 167 -4.04 7.83 -12.79
N VAL A 168 -4.54 9.06 -12.84
CA VAL A 168 -5.90 9.40 -12.40
C VAL A 168 -6.82 9.58 -13.59
N PHE A 169 -7.89 8.79 -13.64
CA PHE A 169 -9.04 9.01 -14.52
C PHE A 169 -10.13 9.69 -13.68
N TYR A 170 -10.39 10.97 -13.97
CA TYR A 170 -11.48 11.70 -13.35
C TYR A 170 -12.81 11.28 -13.96
N TYR A 171 -13.85 11.25 -13.13
CA TYR A 171 -15.19 11.01 -13.62
C TYR A 171 -15.58 12.00 -14.72
N GLU A 172 -16.16 11.46 -15.78
CA GLU A 172 -16.81 12.21 -16.85
C GLU A 172 -18.21 11.63 -17.06
N PRO A 173 -19.22 12.44 -17.45
CA PRO A 173 -20.56 11.95 -17.78
C PRO A 173 -20.55 10.82 -18.82
N ALA A 174 -19.56 10.84 -19.72
CA ALA A 174 -19.33 9.81 -20.73
C ALA A 174 -19.03 8.41 -20.15
N TRP A 175 -18.65 8.30 -18.88
CA TRP A 175 -18.51 6.99 -18.21
C TRP A 175 -19.85 6.23 -18.22
N SER A 176 -21.00 6.90 -18.25
CA SER A 176 -22.30 6.21 -18.36
C SER A 176 -22.49 5.44 -19.67
N ARG A 177 -21.64 5.67 -20.67
CA ARG A 177 -21.66 5.00 -21.99
C ARG A 177 -20.29 4.40 -22.35
N ALA A 178 -19.50 4.04 -21.34
CA ALA A 178 -18.11 3.59 -21.48
C ALA A 178 -17.19 4.63 -22.14
N LYS A 179 -16.54 5.48 -21.32
CA LYS A 179 -15.50 6.40 -21.81
C LYS A 179 -14.24 5.62 -22.16
N HIS A 180 -13.69 5.87 -23.35
CA HIS A 180 -12.44 5.25 -23.80
C HIS A 180 -11.28 6.24 -23.74
N TYR A 181 -10.22 5.85 -23.05
CA TYR A 181 -8.93 6.53 -22.98
C TYR A 181 -7.93 5.76 -23.85
N ARG A 182 -7.34 6.43 -24.83
CA ARG A 182 -6.35 5.85 -25.76
C ARG A 182 -4.95 6.25 -25.34
N ASP A 183 -3.98 5.45 -25.77
CA ASP A 183 -2.54 5.69 -25.56
C ASP A 183 -2.20 6.00 -24.09
N VAL A 184 -2.85 5.27 -23.17
CA VAL A 184 -2.67 5.45 -21.73
C VAL A 184 -1.24 5.09 -21.37
N GLN A 185 -0.52 6.10 -20.89
CA GLN A 185 0.81 5.96 -20.31
C GLN A 185 0.77 6.27 -18.82
N PHE A 186 1.38 5.39 -18.04
CA PHE A 186 1.53 5.59 -16.60
C PHE A 186 2.82 6.38 -16.33
N GLY A 187 2.83 7.16 -15.24
CA GLY A 187 3.89 8.12 -14.93
C GLY A 187 5.30 7.50 -14.85
N THR A 188 6.33 8.35 -14.78
CA THR A 188 7.73 7.89 -14.73
C THR A 188 8.03 6.96 -13.56
N LYS A 189 7.39 7.19 -12.41
CA LYS A 189 7.47 6.37 -11.19
C LYS A 189 6.60 5.11 -11.21
N SER A 190 5.85 4.88 -12.28
CA SER A 190 5.00 3.69 -12.44
C SER A 190 5.83 2.44 -12.70
N ASN A 191 5.42 1.33 -12.08
CA ASN A 191 5.96 0.00 -12.38
C ASN A 191 5.41 -0.57 -13.70
N ILE A 192 4.37 0.08 -14.23
CA ILE A 192 3.75 -0.26 -15.51
C ILE A 192 4.25 0.69 -16.57
N LYS A 193 4.84 0.12 -17.62
CA LYS A 193 5.14 0.82 -18.86
C LYS A 193 4.26 0.21 -19.95
N SER A 194 3.53 1.06 -20.64
CA SER A 194 2.57 0.69 -21.68
C SER A 194 2.85 1.46 -22.96
N ASP A 195 2.46 0.85 -24.07
CA ASP A 195 2.51 1.44 -25.40
C ASP A 195 1.21 1.09 -26.13
N GLY A 196 0.46 2.10 -26.58
CA GLY A 196 -0.83 1.93 -27.25
C GLY A 196 -1.97 1.31 -26.39
N MET A 197 -1.88 1.39 -25.06
CA MET A 197 -2.91 0.83 -24.16
C MET A 197 -4.21 1.64 -24.25
N VAL A 198 -5.33 0.93 -24.34
CA VAL A 198 -6.67 1.51 -24.25
C VAL A 198 -7.32 1.07 -22.95
N VAL A 199 -7.68 2.03 -22.12
CA VAL A 199 -8.48 1.82 -20.91
C VAL A 199 -9.87 2.37 -21.15
N SER A 200 -10.90 1.64 -20.75
CA SER A 200 -12.26 2.17 -20.73
C SER A 200 -12.91 2.02 -19.38
N VAL A 201 -13.68 3.04 -19.02
CA VAL A 201 -14.38 3.12 -17.75
C VAL A 201 -15.86 3.32 -18.01
N GLU A 202 -16.67 2.44 -17.45
CA GLU A 202 -18.11 2.42 -17.60
C GLU A 202 -18.78 2.43 -16.22
N VAL A 203 -19.74 3.32 -15.98
CA VAL A 203 -20.60 3.24 -14.78
C VAL A 203 -21.64 2.14 -15.00
N MET A 204 -21.69 1.18 -14.09
CA MET A 204 -22.71 0.13 -14.17
C MET A 204 -24.09 0.71 -13.83
N PRO A 205 -25.14 0.38 -14.61
CA PRO A 205 -26.50 0.78 -14.28
C PRO A 205 -26.96 0.07 -13.01
N ARG A 206 -28.07 0.54 -12.44
CA ARG A 206 -28.74 -0.18 -11.36
C ARG A 206 -29.12 -1.57 -11.85
N GLN A 207 -28.62 -2.59 -11.17
CA GLN A 207 -29.10 -3.94 -11.40
C GLN A 207 -30.50 -4.02 -10.77
N HIS A 208 -31.53 -4.07 -11.62
CA HIS A 208 -32.85 -4.46 -11.19
C HIS A 208 -32.80 -5.98 -10.96
N ARG A 209 -33.00 -6.41 -9.71
CA ARG A 209 -33.38 -7.79 -9.43
C ARG A 209 -34.86 -7.97 -9.69
#